data_AF-A0A1J5PE80-F1
#
_entry.id   AF-A0A1J5PE80-F1
#
_cell.length_a   1.000
_cell.length_b   1.000
_cell.length_c   1.000
_cell.angle_alpha   90.00
_cell.angle_beta   90.00
_cell.angle_gamma   90.00
#
_symmetry.space_group_name_H-M   'P 1'
#
loop_
_entity.id
_entity.type
_entity.pdbx_description
1 polymer ?
#
loop_
_entity_poly.entity_id
_entity_poly.type
_entity_poly.pdbx_seq_one_letter_code
_entity_poly.pdbx_strand_id
1 'polypeptide(L)'
;MAWGAGGEGSGMTEQAFAAQFAKYKILQAQVGAPGEPEGGAGSIYIQAPVQIQGQLANGAPFHQGGVVTLRRVIDVPGATADQLRWRISQVDLHPNP
;
A
#
# COMPACT_ATOMS: atom_id res chain seq x y z
N MET A 1 7.58 -4.78 -9.10
CA MET A 1 6.20 -4.38 -8.71
C MET A 1 6.09 -4.35 -7.19
N ALA A 2 5.43 -3.35 -6.59
CA ALA A 2 5.47 -3.05 -5.14
C ALA A 2 4.47 -3.87 -4.28
N TRP A 3 3.65 -4.69 -4.91
CA TRP A 3 2.65 -5.54 -4.28
C TRP A 3 3.20 -6.97 -4.09
N GLY A 4 2.82 -7.62 -2.98
CA GLY A 4 3.09 -9.04 -2.76
C GLY A 4 2.40 -9.90 -3.81
N ALA A 5 3.10 -10.91 -4.33
CA ALA A 5 2.58 -11.84 -5.33
C ALA A 5 1.93 -11.11 -6.54
N GLY A 6 2.50 -9.99 -6.99
CA GLY A 6 1.99 -9.26 -8.16
C GLY A 6 0.58 -8.65 -8.01
N GLY A 7 -0.01 -8.63 -6.82
CA GLY A 7 -1.39 -8.17 -6.60
C GLY A 7 -2.43 -9.29 -6.45
N GLU A 8 -2.01 -10.56 -6.50
CA GLU A 8 -2.88 -11.74 -6.28
C GLU A 8 -3.62 -11.70 -4.94
N GLY A 9 -3.06 -11.02 -3.92
CA GLY A 9 -3.71 -10.82 -2.62
C GLY A 9 -5.03 -10.05 -2.65
N SER A 10 -5.35 -9.35 -3.75
CA SER A 10 -6.66 -8.70 -3.94
C SER A 10 -7.78 -9.67 -4.34
N GLY A 11 -7.44 -10.87 -4.85
CA GLY A 11 -8.40 -11.79 -5.46
C GLY A 11 -9.10 -11.25 -6.72
N MET A 12 -8.62 -10.13 -7.28
CA MET A 12 -9.25 -9.43 -8.41
C MET A 12 -8.47 -9.64 -9.71
N THR A 13 -9.19 -9.62 -10.84
CA THR A 13 -8.57 -9.48 -12.16
C THR A 13 -8.03 -8.05 -12.35
N GLU A 14 -7.07 -7.85 -13.25
CA GLU A 14 -6.55 -6.53 -13.57
C GLU A 14 -7.66 -5.54 -13.99
N GLN A 15 -8.65 -6.00 -14.76
CA GLN A 15 -9.80 -5.18 -15.16
C GLN A 15 -10.69 -4.80 -13.98
N ALA A 16 -10.97 -5.74 -13.07
CA ALA A 16 -11.72 -5.46 -11.86
C ALA A 16 -10.96 -4.48 -10.95
N PHE A 17 -9.63 -4.63 -10.89
CA PHE A 17 -8.76 -3.69 -10.20
C PHE A 17 -8.84 -2.30 -10.84
N ALA A 18 -8.70 -2.16 -12.16
CA ALA A 18 -8.80 -0.88 -12.84
C ALA A 18 -10.18 -0.22 -12.67
N ALA A 19 -11.25 -1.01 -12.72
CA ALA A 19 -12.63 -0.53 -12.58
C ALA A 19 -12.88 0.16 -11.22
N GLN A 20 -12.19 -0.24 -10.15
CA GLN A 20 -12.32 0.40 -8.85
C GLN A 20 -11.88 1.88 -8.86
N PHE A 21 -11.06 2.30 -9.84
CA PHE A 21 -10.58 3.67 -9.95
C PHE A 21 -11.53 4.58 -10.74
N ALA A 22 -12.50 4.02 -11.47
CA ALA A 22 -13.42 4.80 -12.32
C ALA A 22 -14.29 5.80 -11.54
N LYS A 23 -14.46 5.61 -10.23
CA LYS A 23 -15.16 6.54 -9.34
C LYS A 23 -14.38 7.83 -9.04
N TYR A 24 -13.07 7.86 -9.30
CA TYR A 24 -12.21 9.01 -9.02
C TYR A 24 -11.93 9.77 -10.31
N LYS A 25 -12.15 11.09 -10.27
CA LYS A 25 -11.70 12.01 -11.31
C LYS A 25 -10.27 12.47 -11.06
N ILE A 26 -9.92 12.67 -9.79
CA ILE A 26 -8.58 13.02 -9.32
C ILE A 26 -8.28 12.12 -8.12
N LEU A 27 -7.11 11.50 -8.13
CA LEU A 27 -6.59 10.71 -7.01
C LEU A 27 -5.13 11.10 -6.81
N GLN A 28 -4.81 11.68 -5.65
CA GLN A 28 -3.47 12.08 -5.27
C GLN A 28 -3.11 11.39 -3.96
N ALA A 29 -1.94 10.79 -3.91
CA ALA A 29 -1.40 10.18 -2.69
C ALA A 29 -0.11 10.90 -2.29
N GLN A 30 -0.02 11.25 -1.01
CA GLN A 30 1.15 11.83 -0.37
C GLN A 30 1.63 10.83 0.68
N VAL A 31 2.89 10.41 0.57
CA VAL A 31 3.54 9.49 1.51
C VAL A 31 4.43 10.34 2.41
N GLY A 32 4.17 10.29 3.72
CA GLY A 32 5.03 10.93 4.72
C GLY A 32 6.28 10.12 5.01
N ALA A 33 7.12 10.64 5.91
CA ALA A 33 8.37 9.96 6.25
C ALA A 33 8.09 8.58 6.87
N PRO A 34 8.80 7.53 6.44
CA PRO A 34 8.68 6.22 7.06
C PRO A 34 9.19 6.27 8.51
N GLY A 35 8.53 5.52 9.39
CA GLY A 35 9.01 5.25 10.73
C GLY A 35 10.24 4.34 10.75
N GLU A 36 10.75 4.08 11.95
CA GLU A 36 11.91 3.20 12.13
C GLU A 36 11.58 1.75 11.72
N PRO A 37 12.53 1.03 11.10
CA PRO A 37 12.31 -0.37 10.76
C PRO A 37 12.23 -1.25 12.01
N GLU A 38 11.16 -2.04 12.13
CA GLU A 38 10.94 -2.97 13.24
C GLU A 38 11.11 -4.42 12.78
N GLY A 39 11.90 -5.21 13.51
CA GLY A 39 12.15 -6.62 13.20
C GLY A 39 11.20 -7.57 13.94
N GLY A 40 10.66 -8.58 13.25
CA GLY A 40 9.82 -9.62 13.85
C GLY A 40 9.49 -10.78 12.90
N ALA A 41 9.38 -12.00 13.44
CA ALA A 41 9.01 -13.21 12.68
C ALA A 41 9.80 -13.39 11.35
N GLY A 42 11.13 -13.23 11.40
CA GLY A 42 12.01 -13.37 10.23
C GLY A 42 11.84 -12.26 9.17
N SER A 43 11.20 -11.15 9.53
CA SER A 43 10.88 -10.05 8.63
C SER A 43 11.22 -8.70 9.24
N ILE A 44 11.35 -7.69 8.38
CA ILE A 44 11.44 -6.29 8.77
C ILE A 44 10.17 -5.60 8.28
N TYR A 45 9.61 -4.74 9.14
CA TYR A 45 8.43 -3.94 8.89
C TYR A 45 8.77 -2.46 8.93
N ILE A 46 8.17 -1.66 8.06
CA ILE A 46 8.25 -0.19 8.10
C ILE A 46 6.83 0.34 7.93
N GLN A 47 6.45 1.31 8.75
CA GLN A 47 5.17 2.01 8.62
C GLN A 47 5.40 3.40 8.03
N ALA A 48 4.60 3.77 7.03
CA ALA A 48 4.61 5.09 6.42
C ALA A 48 3.21 5.70 6.46
N PRO A 49 3.04 6.92 7.00
CA PRO A 49 1.76 7.59 6.94
C PRO A 49 1.45 7.99 5.49
N VAL A 50 0.19 7.85 5.10
CA VAL A 50 -0.29 8.22 3.77
C VAL A 50 -1.52 9.09 3.89
N GLN A 51 -1.57 10.13 3.06
CA GLN A 51 -2.74 10.98 2.86
C GLN A 51 -3.17 10.84 1.41
N ILE A 52 -4.45 10.55 1.19
CA ILE A 52 -5.06 10.40 -0.12
C ILE A 52 -6.16 11.43 -0.24
N GLN A 53 -6.09 12.23 -1.29
CA GLN A 53 -7.06 13.28 -1.54
C GLN A 53 -7.44 13.33 -3.01
N GLY A 54 -8.59 13.91 -3.31
CA GLY A 54 -8.96 14.16 -4.68
C GLY A 54 -10.43 14.50 -4.86
N GLN A 55 -10.93 14.17 -6.05
CA GLN A 55 -12.29 14.46 -6.47
C GLN A 55 -12.92 13.21 -7.05
N LEU A 56 -14.13 12.89 -6.60
CA LEU A 56 -14.97 11.84 -7.18
C LEU A 56 -15.51 12.26 -8.55
N ALA A 57 -15.94 11.31 -9.36
CA ALA A 57 -16.53 11.56 -10.68
C ALA A 57 -17.77 12.47 -10.62
N ASN A 58 -18.51 12.44 -9.50
CA ASN A 58 -19.65 13.33 -9.23
C ASN A 58 -19.25 14.76 -8.78
N GLY A 59 -17.95 15.06 -8.70
CA GLY A 59 -17.42 16.36 -8.30
C GLY A 59 -17.17 16.52 -6.80
N ALA A 60 -17.60 15.58 -5.95
CA ALA A 60 -17.41 15.68 -4.51
C ALA A 60 -15.93 15.51 -4.13
N PRO A 61 -15.37 16.38 -3.26
CA PRO A 61 -14.03 16.18 -2.72
C PRO A 61 -14.02 14.99 -1.76
N PHE A 62 -12.88 14.33 -1.66
CA PHE A 62 -12.65 13.33 -0.61
C PHE A 62 -11.23 13.43 -0.07
N HIS A 63 -11.09 13.04 1.19
CA HIS A 63 -9.80 12.93 1.87
C HIS A 63 -9.80 11.69 2.75
N GLN A 64 -8.72 10.93 2.70
CA GLN A 64 -8.47 9.75 3.50
C GLN A 64 -7.06 9.81 4.04
N GLY A 65 -6.88 9.38 5.28
CA GLY A 65 -5.57 9.32 5.91
C GLY A 65 -5.36 7.96 6.54
N GLY A 66 -4.11 7.56 6.69
CA GLY A 66 -3.81 6.31 7.37
C GLY A 66 -2.35 5.90 7.27
N VAL A 67 -2.10 4.60 7.38
CA VAL A 67 -0.76 4.01 7.44
C VAL A 67 -0.64 2.86 6.46
N VAL A 68 0.46 2.84 5.72
CA VAL A 68 0.88 1.70 4.91
C VAL A 68 2.00 0.98 5.63
N THR A 69 1.84 -0.32 5.83
CA THR A 69 2.90 -1.18 6.36
C THR A 69 3.60 -1.88 5.19
N LEU A 70 4.91 -1.69 5.11
CA LEU A 70 5.82 -2.39 4.22
C LEU A 70 6.47 -3.54 4.97
N ARG A 71 6.67 -4.68 4.30
CA ARG A 71 7.36 -5.87 4.81
C ARG A 71 8.45 -6.32 3.83
N ARG A 72 9.59 -6.76 4.35
CA ARG A 72 10.56 -7.60 3.63
C ARG A 72 11.04 -8.75 4.52
N VAL A 73 11.52 -9.83 3.92
CA VAL A 73 12.20 -10.90 4.67
C VAL A 73 13.60 -10.43 5.07
N ILE A 74 14.07 -10.85 6.25
CA ILE A 74 15.45 -10.60 6.69
C ILE A 74 16.40 -11.40 5.79
N ASP A 75 17.58 -10.86 5.49
CA ASP A 75 18.58 -11.56 4.69
C ASP A 75 19.01 -12.85 5.41
N VAL A 76 18.53 -14.00 4.92
CA VAL A 76 18.82 -15.33 5.46
C VAL A 76 19.14 -16.28 4.32
N PRO A 77 20.03 -17.27 4.52
CA PRO A 77 20.30 -18.29 3.53
C PRO A 77 19.02 -18.99 3.07
N GLY A 78 18.77 -19.00 1.76
CA GLY A 78 17.57 -19.59 1.16
C GLY A 78 16.42 -18.62 0.87
N ALA A 79 16.51 -17.34 1.28
CA ALA A 79 15.56 -16.32 0.87
C ALA A 79 15.69 -16.02 -0.63
N THR A 80 14.56 -15.95 -1.34
CA THR A 80 14.57 -15.59 -2.76
C THR A 80 14.77 -14.08 -2.93
N ALA A 81 15.35 -13.65 -4.06
CA ALA A 81 15.49 -12.23 -4.38
C ALA A 81 14.14 -11.49 -4.32
N ASP A 82 13.06 -12.21 -4.64
CA ASP A 82 11.70 -11.71 -4.55
C ASP A 82 11.26 -11.44 -3.09
N GLN A 83 11.62 -12.32 -2.14
CA GLN A 83 11.32 -12.17 -0.71
C GLN A 83 12.11 -11.04 -0.02
N LEU A 84 13.29 -10.71 -0.54
CA LEU A 84 14.16 -9.66 -0.02
C LEU A 84 13.71 -8.24 -0.44
N ARG A 85 12.71 -8.13 -1.33
CA ARG A 85 12.14 -6.85 -1.75
C ARG A 85 11.10 -6.37 -0.75
N TRP A 86 11.10 -5.05 -0.51
CA TRP A 86 10.00 -4.39 0.18
C TRP A 86 8.68 -4.54 -0.58
N ARG A 87 7.63 -4.86 0.16
CA ARG A 87 6.27 -5.03 -0.34
C ARG A 87 5.28 -4.38 0.60
N ILE A 88 4.20 -3.85 0.04
CA ILE A 88 3.02 -3.48 0.83
C ILE A 88 2.41 -4.74 1.42
N SER A 89 2.36 -4.85 2.75
CA SER A 89 1.73 -5.95 3.48
C SER A 89 0.38 -5.58 4.08
N GLN A 90 0.19 -4.30 4.44
CA GLN A 90 -1.08 -3.78 4.94
C GLN A 90 -1.26 -2.34 4.50
N VAL A 91 -2.51 -1.96 4.24
CA VAL A 91 -2.94 -0.60 3.97
C VAL A 91 -4.14 -0.32 4.88
N ASP A 92 -3.95 0.54 5.87
CA ASP A 92 -4.98 0.95 6.81
C ASP A 92 -5.34 2.39 6.51
N LEU A 93 -6.47 2.59 5.82
CA LEU A 93 -6.96 3.91 5.41
C LEU A 93 -8.32 4.17 6.01
N HIS A 94 -8.50 5.37 6.55
CA HIS A 94 -9.77 5.80 7.10
C HIS A 94 -10.18 7.14 6.47
N PRO A 95 -11.48 7.42 6.35
CA PRO A 95 -11.94 8.77 6.06
C PRO A 95 -11.35 9.71 7.10
N ASN A 96 -10.68 10.77 6.65
CA ASN A 96 -10.26 11.83 7.57
C ASN A 96 -11.46 12.77 7.75
N PRO A 97 -11.82 13.16 8.99
CA PRO A 97 -12.86 14.16 9.22
C PRO A 97 -12.52 15.53 8.63
#